data_AF-A0A3M1QIV8-F1
#
_entry.id   AF-A0A3M1QIV8-F1
#
_cell.length_a   1.000
_cell.length_b   1.000
_cell.length_c   1.000
_cell.angle_alpha   90.00
_cell.angle_beta   90.00
_cell.angle_gamma   90.00
#
_symmetry.space_group_name_H-M   'P 1'
#
loop_
_entity.id
_entity.type
_entity.pdbx_description
1 polymer ?
#
loop_
_entity_poly.entity_id
_entity_poly.type
_entity_poly.pdbx_seq_one_letter_code
_entity_poly.pdbx_strand_id
1 'polypeptide(L)'
;MSTSESKPRRFSARGGGALSAVYVRVGALAAALLQISACTLSTPVRTIRLSDLESAPLAPMQRLGHAVVGTSPQVDDMYTPLAPRLGFVRAQTPQDWLALSEAARLHAAPSEYRNGTIIGVVSRSGRPLDGGWPIRIEQVRVTEGAALVTARFESGSYLPDGVSYADLVYVDEPVTVLALEINDVRYYPE
;
A
#
# COMPACT_ATOMS: atom_id res chain seq x y z
N MET A 1 8.27 40.74 34.03
CA MET A 1 7.18 41.42 34.76
C MET A 1 6.10 41.82 33.77
N SER A 2 4.84 41.69 34.19
CA SER A 2 3.56 41.93 33.48
C SER A 2 3.05 40.83 32.54
N THR A 3 2.32 39.91 33.17
CA THR A 3 1.31 39.00 32.62
C THR A 3 0.02 39.74 32.28
N SER A 4 -0.54 39.51 31.09
CA SER A 4 -1.89 39.98 30.72
C SER A 4 -2.80 38.77 30.50
N GLU A 5 -3.59 38.48 31.54
CA GLU A 5 -4.73 37.57 31.51
C GLU A 5 -5.85 38.17 30.65
N SER A 6 -6.33 37.42 29.66
CA SER A 6 -7.60 37.72 28.99
C SER A 6 -8.58 36.56 29.20
N LYS A 7 -9.72 36.90 29.79
CA LYS A 7 -10.80 36.01 30.22
C LYS A 7 -11.98 36.15 29.26
N PRO A 8 -12.40 35.11 28.52
CA PRO A 8 -13.68 35.14 27.82
C PRO A 8 -14.81 34.50 28.63
N ARG A 9 -16.01 35.00 28.34
CA ARG A 9 -17.22 34.95 29.15
C ARG A 9 -17.95 33.60 29.03
N ARG A 10 -18.51 33.15 30.16
CA ARG A 10 -19.56 32.11 30.19
C ARG A 10 -20.81 32.66 29.51
N PHE A 11 -21.29 31.98 28.47
CA PHE A 11 -22.64 32.16 27.95
C PHE A 11 -23.49 30.96 28.39
N SER A 12 -24.45 31.24 29.26
CA SER A 12 -25.50 30.33 29.69
C SER A 12 -26.78 30.77 29.00
N ALA A 13 -27.29 29.96 28.07
CA ALA A 13 -28.65 30.07 27.57
C ALA A 13 -29.42 28.81 27.99
N ARG A 14 -30.20 28.96 29.06
CA ARG A 14 -31.35 28.09 29.35
C ARG A 14 -32.41 28.38 28.28
N GLY A 15 -32.84 27.35 27.58
CA GLY A 15 -34.02 27.37 26.73
C GLY A 15 -34.70 26.01 26.82
N GLY A 16 -35.62 25.87 27.78
CA GLY A 16 -36.52 24.73 27.85
C GLY A 16 -37.57 24.84 26.76
N GLY A 17 -37.87 23.71 26.12
CA GLY A 17 -38.92 23.56 25.13
C GLY A 17 -39.30 22.10 25.04
N ALA A 18 -40.07 21.65 26.03
CA ALA A 18 -40.68 20.34 26.05
C ALA A 18 -41.91 20.35 25.14
N LEU A 19 -41.81 19.82 23.92
CA LEU A 19 -42.96 19.37 23.14
C LEU A 19 -42.52 18.24 22.20
N SER A 20 -43.41 17.25 22.06
CA SER A 20 -43.36 16.13 21.10
C SER A 20 -42.62 14.87 21.56
N ALA A 21 -43.07 14.34 22.70
CA ALA A 21 -43.30 12.91 22.83
C ALA A 21 -44.38 12.46 21.83
N VAL A 22 -44.36 11.19 21.42
CA VAL A 22 -45.26 10.52 20.44
C VAL A 22 -44.71 10.47 19.00
N TYR A 23 -43.54 9.85 18.78
CA TYR A 23 -43.19 9.11 17.54
C TYR A 23 -42.12 8.01 17.80
N VAL A 24 -42.09 7.43 19.01
CA VAL A 24 -40.94 6.62 19.48
C VAL A 24 -41.17 5.10 19.44
N ARG A 25 -42.32 4.56 18.97
CA ARG A 25 -42.62 3.12 19.16
C ARG A 25 -42.95 2.25 17.94
N VAL A 26 -42.66 2.70 16.71
CA VAL A 26 -42.75 1.82 15.51
C VAL A 26 -41.41 1.65 14.78
N GLY A 27 -40.41 2.50 15.06
CA GLY A 27 -39.08 2.42 14.44
C GLY A 27 -38.05 1.50 15.11
N ALA A 28 -38.45 0.66 16.07
CA ALA A 28 -37.53 -0.19 16.83
C ALA A 28 -37.41 -1.63 16.31
N LEU A 29 -38.31 -2.08 15.43
CA LEU A 29 -38.35 -3.47 14.95
C LEU A 29 -37.68 -3.66 13.56
N ALA A 30 -37.50 -2.60 12.78
CA ALA A 30 -36.81 -2.67 11.48
C ALA A 30 -35.28 -2.64 11.60
N ALA A 31 -34.73 -2.09 12.69
CA ALA A 31 -33.28 -2.02 12.92
C ALA A 31 -32.68 -3.35 13.43
N ALA A 32 -33.49 -4.25 13.98
CA ALA A 32 -33.03 -5.54 14.50
C ALA A 32 -32.90 -6.63 13.40
N LEU A 33 -33.59 -6.49 12.27
CA LEU A 33 -33.54 -7.46 11.16
C LEU A 33 -32.43 -7.19 10.13
N LEU A 34 -31.81 -6.01 10.16
CA LEU A 34 -30.67 -5.66 9.28
C LEU A 34 -29.30 -6.07 9.85
N GLN A 35 -29.24 -6.58 11.09
CA GLN A 35 -27.97 -6.94 11.75
C GLN A 35 -27.55 -8.41 11.59
N ILE A 36 -28.38 -9.28 11.00
CA ILE A 36 -28.10 -10.73 10.93
C ILE A 36 -27.51 -11.16 9.57
N SER A 37 -27.47 -10.26 8.58
CA SER A 37 -26.88 -10.55 7.26
C SER A 37 -25.41 -10.17 7.14
N ALA A 38 -24.70 -9.94 8.24
CA ALA A 38 -23.25 -9.99 8.26
C ALA A 38 -22.83 -11.45 8.11
N CYS A 39 -23.00 -11.99 6.92
CA CYS A 39 -22.43 -13.26 6.52
C CYS A 39 -20.93 -13.17 6.79
N THR A 40 -20.50 -13.84 7.84
CA THR A 40 -19.14 -14.30 8.06
C THR A 40 -18.78 -15.23 6.90
N LEU A 41 -18.54 -14.64 5.73
CA LEU A 41 -17.75 -15.23 4.66
C LEU A 41 -16.34 -15.34 5.22
N SER A 42 -16.12 -16.39 6.00
CA SER A 42 -14.78 -16.84 6.36
C SER A 42 -14.15 -17.31 5.07
N THR A 43 -13.37 -16.43 4.44
CA THR A 43 -12.57 -16.79 3.28
C THR A 43 -11.69 -17.96 3.70
N PRO A 44 -11.81 -19.15 3.08
CA PRO A 44 -11.02 -20.30 3.49
C PRO A 44 -9.55 -19.92 3.41
N VAL A 45 -8.83 -20.03 4.53
CA VAL A 45 -7.38 -19.83 4.56
C VAL A 45 -6.76 -20.94 3.72
N ARG A 46 -6.21 -20.58 2.56
CA ARG A 46 -5.51 -21.51 1.69
C ARG A 46 -4.02 -21.43 1.96
N THR A 47 -3.40 -22.59 2.10
CA THR A 47 -1.94 -22.71 2.16
C THR A 47 -1.41 -22.91 0.75
N ILE A 48 -0.63 -21.94 0.26
CA ILE A 48 0.04 -22.00 -1.04
C ILE A 48 1.48 -22.42 -0.79
N ARG A 49 1.95 -23.47 -1.47
CA ARG A 49 3.35 -23.88 -1.36
C ARG A 49 4.20 -23.00 -2.25
N LEU A 50 5.42 -22.74 -1.81
CA LEU A 50 6.38 -21.97 -2.59
C LEU A 50 6.68 -22.62 -3.97
N SER A 51 6.72 -23.95 -4.04
CA SER A 51 6.86 -24.69 -5.30
C SER A 51 5.73 -24.41 -6.29
N ASP A 52 4.51 -24.15 -5.79
CA ASP A 52 3.35 -23.84 -6.61
C ASP A 52 3.50 -22.44 -7.22
N LEU A 53 4.07 -21.49 -6.46
CA LEU A 53 4.40 -20.14 -6.95
C LEU A 53 5.56 -20.14 -7.94
N GLU A 54 6.60 -20.93 -7.70
CA GLU A 54 7.76 -21.06 -8.60
C GLU A 54 7.36 -21.62 -9.97
N SER A 55 6.35 -22.49 -10.00
CA SER A 55 5.80 -23.11 -11.22
C SER A 55 4.57 -22.39 -11.80
N ALA A 56 4.01 -21.40 -11.10
CA ALA A 56 2.86 -20.63 -11.54
C ALA A 56 3.12 -19.88 -12.85
N PRO A 57 2.09 -19.62 -13.68
CA PRO A 57 2.24 -18.85 -14.91
C PRO A 57 2.74 -17.42 -14.64
N LEU A 58 3.38 -16.83 -15.64
CA LEU A 58 3.75 -15.42 -15.62
C LEU A 58 2.48 -14.58 -15.72
N ALA A 59 2.29 -13.65 -14.78
CA ALA A 59 1.21 -12.69 -14.85
C ALA A 59 1.57 -11.55 -15.82
N PRO A 60 0.59 -11.03 -16.57
CA PRO A 60 0.79 -9.83 -17.36
C PRO A 60 1.10 -8.66 -16.41
N MET A 61 2.20 -7.96 -16.69
CA MET A 61 2.60 -6.78 -15.93
C MET A 61 2.73 -5.57 -16.85
N GLN A 62 2.17 -4.44 -16.41
CA GLN A 62 2.37 -3.15 -17.04
C GLN A 62 3.46 -2.40 -16.28
N ARG A 63 4.55 -2.02 -16.96
CA ARG A 63 5.59 -1.19 -16.36
C ARG A 63 5.05 0.23 -16.15
N LEU A 64 5.06 0.68 -14.90
CA LEU A 64 4.75 2.07 -14.54
C LEU A 64 6.01 2.95 -14.61
N GLY A 65 7.17 2.31 -14.44
CA GLY A 65 8.47 2.89 -14.72
C GLY A 65 9.38 2.97 -13.50
N HIS A 66 10.49 3.63 -13.74
CA HIS A 66 11.53 3.92 -12.77
C HIS A 66 11.23 5.26 -12.08
N ALA A 67 11.25 5.30 -10.75
CA ALA A 67 11.01 6.52 -10.00
C ALA A 67 12.01 6.74 -8.87
N VAL A 68 12.39 8.00 -8.67
CA VAL A 68 13.06 8.43 -7.45
C VAL A 68 11.99 8.71 -6.41
N VAL A 69 11.99 7.94 -5.33
CA VAL A 69 10.98 8.02 -4.29
C VAL A 69 11.49 8.93 -3.18
N GLY A 70 10.77 10.03 -2.96
CA GLY A 70 11.01 10.92 -1.83
C GLY A 70 10.58 10.30 -0.51
N THR A 71 11.08 10.84 0.62
CA THR A 71 10.57 10.49 1.94
C THR A 71 9.17 11.04 2.13
N SER A 72 8.19 10.17 2.35
CA SER A 72 6.82 10.53 2.71
C SER A 72 6.32 9.55 3.78
N PRO A 73 5.74 10.02 4.89
CA PRO A 73 5.19 9.13 5.92
C PRO A 73 4.18 8.13 5.36
N GLN A 74 3.39 8.53 4.36
CA GLN A 74 2.40 7.64 3.74
C GLN A 74 3.05 6.53 2.92
N VAL A 75 4.22 6.79 2.32
CA VAL A 75 4.99 5.77 1.62
C VAL A 75 5.71 4.85 2.61
N ASP A 76 6.13 5.39 3.75
CA ASP A 76 6.72 4.57 4.81
C ASP A 76 5.71 3.55 5.37
N ASP A 77 4.41 3.88 5.42
CA ASP A 77 3.34 2.93 5.79
C ASP A 77 3.14 1.81 4.76
N MET A 78 3.48 2.07 3.49
CA MET A 78 3.43 1.07 2.40
C MET A 78 4.74 0.29 2.24
N TYR A 79 5.79 0.68 2.96
CA TYR A 79 7.14 0.16 2.79
C TYR A 79 7.39 -1.02 3.73
N THR A 80 7.61 -2.20 3.16
CA THR A 80 8.07 -3.39 3.89
C THR A 80 9.58 -3.54 3.72
N PRO A 81 10.40 -3.41 4.77
CA PRO A 81 11.84 -3.62 4.68
C PRO A 81 12.16 -5.09 4.36
N LEU A 82 13.02 -5.32 3.36
CA LEU A 82 13.51 -6.66 3.01
C LEU A 82 14.96 -6.89 3.47
N ALA A 83 15.79 -5.86 3.33
CA ALA A 83 17.19 -5.83 3.72
C ALA A 83 17.59 -4.40 4.11
N PRO A 84 18.80 -4.14 4.65
CA PRO A 84 19.22 -2.80 5.05
C PRO A 84 19.10 -1.72 3.95
N ARG A 85 19.17 -2.12 2.68
CA ARG A 85 19.08 -1.22 1.51
C ARG A 85 17.94 -1.57 0.55
N LEU A 86 17.13 -2.57 0.87
CA LEU A 86 16.09 -3.07 -0.03
C LEU A 86 14.76 -3.10 0.70
N GLY A 87 13.73 -2.70 -0.01
CA GLY A 87 12.36 -2.76 0.47
C GLY A 87 11.39 -3.05 -0.63
N PHE A 88 10.16 -3.28 -0.22
CA PHE A 88 9.03 -3.56 -1.07
C PHE A 88 7.95 -2.52 -0.80
N VAL A 89 7.25 -2.08 -1.83
CA VAL A 89 6.07 -1.24 -1.69
C VAL A 89 4.89 -1.88 -2.41
N ARG A 90 3.72 -1.76 -1.81
CA ARG A 90 2.46 -2.25 -2.38
C ARG A 90 1.39 -1.19 -2.23
N ALA A 91 0.69 -0.90 -3.32
CA ALA A 91 -0.48 -0.03 -3.33
C ALA A 91 -1.70 -0.81 -3.83
N GLN A 92 -2.66 -1.04 -2.93
CA GLN A 92 -3.89 -1.81 -3.19
C GLN A 92 -5.13 -0.92 -3.24
N THR A 93 -5.06 0.27 -2.63
CA THR A 93 -6.17 1.24 -2.63
C THR A 93 -5.87 2.48 -3.47
N PRO A 94 -6.90 3.14 -4.02
CA PRO A 94 -6.68 4.39 -4.78
C PRO A 94 -5.93 5.46 -3.98
N GLN A 95 -6.06 5.44 -2.64
CA GLN A 95 -5.32 6.33 -1.75
C GLN A 95 -3.84 5.96 -1.67
N ASP A 96 -3.52 4.66 -1.59
CA ASP A 96 -2.14 4.16 -1.64
C ASP A 96 -1.46 4.60 -2.95
N TRP A 97 -2.17 4.45 -4.07
CA TRP A 97 -1.66 4.88 -5.37
C TRP A 97 -1.44 6.39 -5.42
N LEU A 98 -2.38 7.19 -4.93
CA LEU A 98 -2.22 8.63 -4.90
C LEU A 98 -0.96 9.02 -4.13
N ALA A 99 -0.78 8.49 -2.92
CA ALA A 99 0.39 8.74 -2.08
C ALA A 99 1.70 8.29 -2.75
N LEU A 100 1.71 7.09 -3.34
CA LEU A 100 2.87 6.55 -4.05
C LEU A 100 3.20 7.40 -5.28
N SER A 101 2.20 7.77 -6.08
CA SER A 101 2.36 8.55 -7.29
C SER A 101 2.87 9.97 -7.01
N GLU A 102 2.43 10.59 -5.92
CA GLU A 102 2.94 11.90 -5.48
C GLU A 102 4.41 11.80 -5.06
N ALA A 103 4.76 10.83 -4.23
CA ALA A 103 6.13 10.63 -3.75
C ALA A 103 7.11 10.21 -4.86
N ALA A 104 6.62 9.47 -5.85
CA ALA A 104 7.37 8.98 -7.00
C ALA A 104 7.30 9.91 -8.23
N ARG A 105 6.51 11.00 -8.15
CA ARG A 105 6.22 11.94 -9.26
C ARG A 105 5.74 11.24 -10.53
N LEU A 106 4.84 10.26 -10.38
CA LEU A 106 4.24 9.52 -11.49
C LEU A 106 3.02 10.27 -12.01
N HIS A 107 2.85 10.32 -13.33
CA HIS A 107 1.83 11.15 -13.97
C HIS A 107 0.61 10.37 -14.49
N ALA A 108 0.64 9.04 -14.50
CA ALA A 108 -0.44 8.22 -15.05
C ALA A 108 -0.81 7.07 -14.13
N ALA A 109 -2.07 7.06 -13.67
CA ALA A 109 -2.67 5.87 -13.08
C ALA A 109 -2.92 4.82 -14.17
N PRO A 110 -2.80 3.52 -13.86
CA PRO A 110 -3.40 2.49 -14.71
C PRO A 110 -4.91 2.78 -14.88
N SER A 111 -5.43 2.64 -16.10
CA SER A 111 -6.86 2.85 -16.40
C SER A 111 -7.78 1.93 -15.59
N GLU A 112 -7.24 0.80 -15.12
CA GLU A 112 -7.97 -0.28 -14.45
C GLU A 112 -7.53 -0.50 -13.01
N TYR A 113 -7.02 0.53 -12.33
CA TYR A 113 -6.46 0.44 -10.98
C TYR A 113 -7.34 -0.36 -9.98
N ARG A 114 -8.67 -0.29 -10.10
CA ARG A 114 -9.62 -0.99 -9.22
C ARG A 114 -9.50 -2.52 -9.21
N ASN A 115 -8.93 -3.10 -10.26
CA ASN A 115 -8.91 -4.55 -10.46
C ASN A 115 -7.53 -5.16 -10.19
N GLY A 116 -6.50 -4.34 -9.94
CA GLY A 116 -5.12 -4.82 -9.87
C GLY A 116 -4.38 -4.38 -8.62
N THR A 117 -3.09 -4.69 -8.60
CA THR A 117 -2.17 -4.27 -7.54
C THR A 117 -0.95 -3.60 -8.15
N ILE A 118 -0.54 -2.48 -7.57
CA ILE A 118 0.76 -1.89 -7.88
C ILE A 118 1.77 -2.42 -6.88
N ILE A 119 2.86 -2.97 -7.41
CA ILE A 119 3.98 -3.48 -6.62
C ILE A 119 5.25 -2.76 -7.04
N GLY A 120 6.17 -2.63 -6.10
CA GLY A 120 7.45 -1.98 -6.32
C GLY A 120 8.56 -2.59 -5.50
N VAL A 121 9.77 -2.61 -6.05
CA VAL A 121 10.99 -2.89 -5.29
C VAL A 121 11.79 -1.61 -5.19
N VAL A 122 12.19 -1.27 -3.96
CA VAL A 122 12.85 -0.02 -3.61
C VAL A 122 14.29 -0.31 -3.18
N SER A 123 15.23 0.44 -3.72
CA SER A 123 16.62 0.48 -3.26
C SER A 123 16.91 1.80 -2.54
N ARG A 124 17.36 1.71 -1.28
CA ARG A 124 17.85 2.81 -0.45
C ARG A 124 19.38 2.91 -0.48
N SER A 125 20.01 2.44 -1.56
CA SER A 125 21.48 2.43 -1.68
C SER A 125 22.07 3.81 -1.96
N GLY A 126 21.23 4.79 -2.32
CA GLY A 126 21.65 6.10 -2.82
C GLY A 126 21.95 6.07 -4.32
N ARG A 127 22.59 7.13 -4.83
CA ARG A 127 22.83 7.31 -6.26
C ARG A 127 23.92 6.37 -6.79
N PRO A 128 23.66 5.60 -7.86
CA PRO A 128 24.66 4.80 -8.53
C PRO A 128 25.70 5.67 -9.24
N LEU A 129 26.99 5.34 -9.12
CA LEU A 129 28.08 6.14 -9.70
C LEU A 129 28.22 5.98 -11.22
N ASP A 130 27.73 4.88 -11.78
CA ASP A 130 27.67 4.63 -13.23
C ASP A 130 26.43 5.25 -13.90
N GLY A 131 25.52 5.83 -13.11
CA GLY A 131 24.27 6.42 -13.59
C GLY A 131 23.19 5.40 -13.98
N GLY A 132 23.43 4.09 -13.76
CA GLY A 132 22.46 3.03 -14.04
C GLY A 132 21.24 3.09 -13.13
N TRP A 133 20.20 2.31 -13.45
CA TRP A 133 19.08 2.14 -12.53
C TRP A 133 19.33 0.92 -11.64
N PRO A 134 19.22 1.02 -10.30
CA PRO A 134 19.81 0.03 -9.43
C PRO A 134 18.94 -1.20 -9.16
N ILE A 135 17.66 -1.16 -9.49
CA ILE A 135 16.71 -2.24 -9.19
C ILE A 135 15.72 -2.41 -10.33
N ARG A 136 15.42 -3.65 -10.73
CA ARG A 136 14.44 -3.94 -11.77
C ARG A 136 13.61 -5.16 -11.39
N ILE A 137 12.29 -5.05 -11.50
CA ILE A 137 11.37 -6.19 -11.49
C ILE A 137 11.45 -6.86 -12.86
N GLU A 138 11.77 -8.15 -12.88
CA GLU A 138 11.95 -8.95 -14.09
C GLU A 138 10.69 -9.70 -14.47
N GLN A 139 10.01 -10.27 -13.49
CA GLN A 139 8.80 -11.07 -13.69
C GLN A 139 7.96 -11.16 -12.41
N VAL A 140 6.68 -11.43 -12.60
CA VAL A 140 5.72 -11.75 -11.54
C VAL A 140 5.03 -13.06 -11.92
N ARG A 141 5.03 -14.04 -11.01
CA ARG A 141 4.25 -15.27 -11.14
C ARG A 141 3.09 -15.20 -10.17
N VAL A 142 1.89 -15.54 -10.62
CA VAL A 142 0.68 -15.47 -9.80
C VAL A 142 -0.10 -16.76 -9.89
N THR A 143 -0.53 -17.25 -8.74
CA THR A 143 -1.50 -18.35 -8.65
C THR A 143 -2.41 -18.11 -7.44
N GLU A 144 -3.72 -18.25 -7.64
CA GLU A 144 -4.73 -18.07 -6.59
C GLU A 144 -4.60 -16.75 -5.80
N GLY A 145 -4.18 -15.67 -6.45
CA GLY A 145 -3.98 -14.35 -5.80
C GLY A 145 -2.71 -14.22 -4.95
N ALA A 146 -1.86 -15.24 -4.90
CA ALA A 146 -0.52 -15.14 -4.34
C ALA A 146 0.52 -14.89 -5.43
N ALA A 147 1.50 -14.04 -5.12
CA ALA A 147 2.53 -13.65 -6.07
C ALA A 147 3.94 -14.00 -5.57
N LEU A 148 4.77 -14.47 -6.52
CA LEU A 148 6.22 -14.49 -6.43
C LEU A 148 6.76 -13.43 -7.39
N VAL A 149 7.53 -12.49 -6.84
CA VAL A 149 8.15 -11.41 -7.62
C VAL A 149 9.64 -11.69 -7.75
N THR A 150 10.16 -11.75 -8.97
CA THR A 150 11.61 -11.81 -9.21
C THR A 150 12.10 -10.43 -9.63
N ALA A 151 13.16 -9.97 -8.99
CA ALA A 151 13.83 -8.72 -9.29
C ALA A 151 15.35 -8.90 -9.33
N ARG A 152 16.02 -7.94 -9.96
CA ARG A 152 17.47 -7.84 -9.99
C ARG A 152 17.90 -6.53 -9.35
N PHE A 153 18.87 -6.61 -8.45
CA PHE A 153 19.57 -5.46 -7.91
C PHE A 153 20.95 -5.37 -8.57
N GLU A 154 21.24 -4.27 -9.26
CA GLU A 154 22.50 -4.07 -9.94
C GLU A 154 23.63 -3.86 -8.92
N SER A 155 24.64 -4.73 -8.96
CA SER A 155 25.83 -4.57 -8.12
C SER A 155 26.65 -3.36 -8.59
N GLY A 156 27.21 -2.60 -7.67
CA GLY A 156 28.01 -1.44 -8.04
C GLY A 156 28.40 -0.57 -6.86
N SER A 157 28.99 0.58 -7.20
CA SER A 157 29.32 1.62 -6.24
C SER A 157 28.21 2.67 -6.17
N TYR A 158 27.84 3.03 -4.94
CA TYR A 158 26.73 3.93 -4.64
C TYR A 158 27.18 5.06 -3.73
N LEU A 159 26.74 6.28 -4.03
CA LEU A 159 26.88 7.44 -3.16
C LEU A 159 25.71 7.46 -2.17
N PRO A 160 25.94 7.40 -0.85
CA PRO A 160 24.86 7.37 0.15
C PRO A 160 24.24 8.76 0.36
N ASP A 161 23.58 9.29 -0.66
CA ASP A 161 22.96 10.63 -0.66
C ASP A 161 21.51 10.63 -0.12
N GLY A 162 21.06 9.50 0.43
CA GLY A 162 19.71 9.33 1.00
C GLY A 162 18.61 9.14 -0.04
N VAL A 163 18.96 9.10 -1.34
CA VAL A 163 17.98 8.92 -2.42
C VAL A 163 17.53 7.45 -2.49
N SER A 164 16.22 7.27 -2.69
CA SER A 164 15.62 5.95 -2.91
C SER A 164 15.16 5.80 -4.36
N TYR A 165 15.45 4.65 -4.96
CA TYR A 165 15.11 4.31 -6.34
C TYR A 165 14.10 3.16 -6.34
N ALA A 166 13.04 3.26 -7.13
CA ALA A 166 12.03 2.21 -7.26
C ALA A 166 11.81 1.78 -8.72
N ASP A 167 11.61 0.48 -8.95
CA ASP A 167 10.95 -0.02 -10.16
C ASP A 167 9.54 -0.45 -9.81
N LEU A 168 8.56 0.07 -10.54
CA LEU A 168 7.14 -0.06 -10.24
C LEU A 168 6.43 -0.75 -11.40
N VAL A 169 5.62 -1.75 -11.08
CA VAL A 169 4.77 -2.46 -12.04
C VAL A 169 3.35 -2.58 -11.53
N TYR A 170 2.40 -2.56 -12.45
CA TYR A 170 1.01 -2.89 -12.20
C TYR A 170 0.76 -4.34 -12.65
N VAL A 171 0.11 -5.11 -11.77
CA VAL A 171 -0.35 -6.47 -12.04
C VAL A 171 -1.87 -6.42 -12.16
N ASP A 172 -2.42 -6.93 -13.25
CA ASP A 172 -3.84 -6.86 -13.61
C ASP A 172 -4.72 -7.89 -12.86
N GLU A 173 -4.42 -8.06 -11.57
CA GLU A 173 -5.22 -8.82 -10.62
C GLU A 173 -4.83 -8.42 -9.19
N PRO A 174 -5.73 -8.57 -8.21
CA PRO A 174 -5.41 -8.33 -6.81
C PRO A 174 -4.47 -9.42 -6.31
N VAL A 175 -3.25 -9.06 -5.89
CA VAL A 175 -2.24 -10.02 -5.43
C VAL A 175 -1.74 -9.73 -4.03
N THR A 176 -1.41 -10.81 -3.33
CA THR A 176 -0.61 -10.81 -2.10
C THR A 176 0.78 -11.37 -2.45
N VAL A 177 1.80 -10.52 -2.38
CA VAL A 177 3.19 -10.96 -2.59
C VAL A 177 3.61 -11.77 -1.37
N LEU A 178 3.79 -13.08 -1.55
CA LEU A 178 4.24 -13.98 -0.48
C LEU A 178 5.75 -14.16 -0.48
N ALA A 179 6.38 -14.00 -1.62
CA ALA A 179 7.81 -14.15 -1.78
C ALA A 179 8.35 -13.15 -2.80
N LEU A 180 9.54 -12.64 -2.52
CA LEU A 180 10.28 -11.79 -3.42
C LEU A 180 11.71 -12.31 -3.53
N GLU A 181 12.20 -12.50 -4.75
CA GLU A 181 13.53 -13.02 -5.03
C GLU A 181 14.36 -11.92 -5.68
N ILE A 182 15.48 -11.54 -5.05
CA ILE A 182 16.41 -10.53 -5.56
C ILE A 182 17.79 -11.15 -5.63
N ASN A 183 18.35 -11.29 -6.84
CA ASN A 183 19.67 -11.88 -7.07
C ASN A 183 19.82 -13.25 -6.36
N ASP A 184 18.87 -14.16 -6.58
CA ASP A 184 18.80 -15.50 -5.98
C ASP A 184 18.61 -15.54 -4.44
N VAL A 185 18.39 -14.39 -3.80
CA VAL A 185 18.07 -14.29 -2.37
C VAL A 185 16.58 -14.08 -2.18
N ARG A 186 15.96 -14.89 -1.32
CA ARG A 186 14.52 -14.88 -1.07
C ARG A 186 14.14 -14.10 0.18
N TYR A 187 13.11 -13.28 0.05
CA TYR A 187 12.51 -12.48 1.09
C TYR A 187 11.01 -12.77 1.19
N TYR A 188 10.47 -12.66 2.40
CA TYR A 188 9.05 -12.89 2.70
C TYR A 188 8.50 -11.61 3.34
N PRO A 189 7.88 -10.71 2.58
CA PRO A 189 7.29 -9.51 3.14
C PRO A 189 6.12 -9.89 4.07
N GLU A 190 6.15 -9.41 5.31
CA GLU A 190 5.09 -9.58 6.32
C GLU A 190 3.87 -8.68 6.05
#